data_AF-A0A3D4FZZ8-F1
#
_entry.id   AF-A0A3D4FZZ8-F1
#
_cell.length_a   1.000
_cell.length_b   1.000
_cell.length_c   1.000
_cell.angle_alpha   90.00
_cell.angle_beta   90.00
_cell.angle_gamma   90.00
#
_symmetry.space_group_name_H-M   'P 1'
#
loop_
_entity.id
_entity.type
_entity.pdbx_description
1 polymer ?
#
loop_
_entity_poly.entity_id
_entity_poly.type
_entity_poly.pdbx_seq_one_letter_code
_entity_poly.pdbx_strand_id
1 'polypeptide(L)'
;GANAGHTVHVGEEEFILHQIPSGIIHPGKRCLLGNGVVLDVLQFFEEYDALAERGIDLLGRIGVSERAHLLLPYHKALDRAFEDQAAEKIGTTRRGIGPAYEAKAGRRGLRVADLRGGERLEERVQEGLERARERIGGGSNGLEGDLRGSLQLGERLSSLATDTGFELTEALRAGKRVLLEGAQGTALDLDHGTYPFVTSSNTTASGAGTGVGIGPTMIDSVVGVVKAYTTRVG
;
A
#
# COMPACT_ATOMS: atom_id res chain seq x y z
N GLY A 1 -1.62 -1.34 2.50
CA GLY A 1 -0.31 -0.68 2.34
C GLY A 1 0.70 -1.40 3.19
N ALA A 2 1.88 -0.82 3.41
CA ALA A 2 3.00 -1.37 4.19
C ALA A 2 2.72 -1.70 5.68
N ASN A 3 1.54 -1.34 6.19
CA ASN A 3 1.11 -1.52 7.57
C ASN A 3 0.32 -2.82 7.82
N ALA A 4 0.08 -3.64 6.79
CA ALA A 4 -0.47 -4.97 6.96
C ALA A 4 0.66 -5.98 7.23
N GLY A 5 0.34 -7.06 7.92
CA GLY A 5 1.23 -8.20 8.15
C GLY A 5 0.40 -9.48 8.12
N HIS A 6 0.48 -10.22 7.01
CA HIS A 6 -0.18 -11.51 6.83
C HIS A 6 0.86 -12.62 6.95
N THR A 7 0.81 -13.34 8.06
CA THR A 7 1.62 -14.54 8.26
C THR A 7 0.88 -15.74 7.69
N VAL A 8 1.51 -16.45 6.75
CA VAL A 8 0.97 -17.66 6.13
C VAL A 8 1.94 -18.82 6.33
N HIS A 9 1.42 -19.96 6.80
CA HIS A 9 2.18 -21.19 6.92
C HIS A 9 1.85 -22.14 5.77
N VAL A 10 2.87 -22.64 5.08
CA VAL A 10 2.75 -23.66 4.03
C VAL A 10 3.61 -24.86 4.42
N GLY A 11 2.98 -25.90 4.97
CA GLY A 11 3.71 -26.99 5.60
C GLY A 11 4.50 -26.50 6.81
N GLU A 12 5.83 -26.64 6.76
CA GLU A 12 6.74 -26.18 7.82
C GLU A 12 7.27 -24.75 7.58
N GLU A 13 6.99 -24.17 6.41
CA GLU A 13 7.48 -22.84 6.06
C GLU A 13 6.54 -21.73 6.54
N GLU A 14 7.12 -20.66 7.08
CA GLU A 14 6.43 -19.43 7.43
C GLU A 14 6.76 -18.33 6.42
N PHE A 15 5.75 -17.59 5.97
CA PHE A 15 5.88 -16.42 5.10
C PHE A 15 5.20 -15.23 5.76
N ILE A 16 5.90 -14.09 5.86
CA ILE A 16 5.34 -12.84 6.40
C ILE A 16 5.23 -11.84 5.26
N LEU A 17 4.01 -11.56 4.83
CA LEU A 17 3.70 -10.69 3.71
C LEU A 17 3.12 -9.35 4.20
N HIS A 18 3.42 -8.27 3.50
CA HIS A 18 2.99 -6.93 3.88
C HIS A 18 2.22 -6.24 2.75
N GLN A 19 2.86 -6.04 1.60
CA GLN A 19 2.27 -5.36 0.45
C GLN A 19 1.92 -6.31 -0.68
N ILE A 20 2.66 -7.42 -0.82
CA ILE A 20 2.39 -8.42 -1.85
C ILE A 20 1.22 -9.30 -1.38
N PRO A 21 0.16 -9.48 -2.20
CA PRO A 21 -0.99 -10.31 -1.82
C PRO A 21 -0.60 -11.73 -1.42
N SER A 22 -1.26 -12.27 -0.39
CA SER A 22 -1.02 -13.60 0.17
C SER A 22 -1.15 -14.72 -0.84
N GLY A 23 -1.92 -14.51 -1.91
CA GLY A 23 -2.04 -15.44 -3.04
C GLY A 23 -0.72 -15.75 -3.76
N ILE A 24 0.35 -14.96 -3.57
CA ILE A 24 1.62 -15.14 -4.26
C ILE A 24 2.31 -16.47 -3.95
N ILE A 25 2.05 -17.03 -2.75
CA ILE A 25 2.59 -18.33 -2.34
C ILE A 25 2.04 -19.50 -3.17
N HIS A 26 0.89 -19.32 -3.83
CA HIS A 26 0.26 -20.37 -4.64
C HIS A 26 0.72 -20.28 -6.10
N PRO A 27 1.31 -21.35 -6.67
CA PRO A 27 1.75 -21.33 -8.07
C PRO A 27 0.64 -20.93 -9.05
N GLY A 28 1.01 -20.15 -10.07
CA GLY A 28 0.10 -19.74 -11.14
C GLY A 28 -0.95 -18.68 -10.74
N LYS A 29 -0.91 -18.11 -9.53
CA LYS A 29 -1.79 -17.00 -9.15
C LYS A 29 -1.20 -15.66 -9.58
N ARG A 30 -2.01 -14.88 -10.29
CA ARG A 30 -1.79 -13.47 -10.62
C ARG A 30 -2.23 -12.61 -9.43
N CYS A 31 -1.30 -11.84 -8.87
CA CYS A 31 -1.50 -10.97 -7.72
C CYS A 31 -1.41 -9.50 -8.18
N LEU A 32 -2.45 -8.74 -7.87
CA LEU A 32 -2.57 -7.33 -8.29
C LEU A 32 -2.67 -6.42 -7.07
N LEU A 33 -1.87 -5.36 -7.05
CA LEU A 33 -1.96 -4.29 -6.06
C LEU A 33 -2.82 -3.16 -6.64
N GLY A 34 -4.04 -3.01 -6.14
CA GLY A 34 -5.02 -2.05 -6.66
C GLY A 34 -4.70 -0.57 -6.38
N ASN A 35 -5.43 0.33 -7.03
CA ASN A 35 -5.29 1.79 -6.89
C ASN A 35 -5.62 2.34 -5.49
N GLY A 36 -6.24 1.53 -4.64
CA GLY A 36 -6.51 1.83 -3.24
C GLY A 36 -5.25 1.81 -2.37
N VAL A 37 -4.20 1.11 -2.81
CA VAL A 37 -2.95 0.94 -2.06
C VAL A 37 -2.11 2.23 -2.08
N VAL A 38 -1.55 2.57 -0.92
CA VAL A 38 -0.34 3.40 -0.81
C VAL A 38 0.87 2.47 -0.76
N LEU A 39 1.75 2.57 -1.75
CA LEU A 39 2.84 1.65 -2.02
C LEU A 39 4.18 2.23 -1.54
N ASP A 40 4.77 1.58 -0.55
CA ASP A 40 6.15 1.84 -0.14
C ASP A 40 7.11 1.09 -1.06
N VAL A 41 7.82 1.82 -1.92
CA VAL A 41 8.65 1.23 -2.99
C VAL A 41 9.81 0.41 -2.42
N LEU A 42 10.48 0.93 -1.39
CA LEU A 42 11.62 0.25 -0.78
C LEU A 42 11.17 -1.06 -0.13
N GLN A 43 10.15 -0.98 0.74
CA GLN A 43 9.64 -2.17 1.42
C GLN A 43 9.02 -3.19 0.45
N PHE A 44 8.41 -2.72 -0.64
CA PHE A 44 7.87 -3.60 -1.68
C PHE A 44 8.97 -4.43 -2.33
N PHE A 45 10.11 -3.82 -2.67
CA PHE A 45 11.22 -4.55 -3.28
C PHE A 45 12.02 -5.38 -2.29
N GLU A 46 12.14 -4.96 -1.03
CA GLU A 46 12.66 -5.83 0.04
C GLU A 46 11.82 -7.12 0.15
N GLU A 47 10.49 -7.00 0.15
CA GLU A 47 9.56 -8.14 0.18
C GLU A 47 9.63 -8.97 -1.10
N TYR A 48 9.67 -8.32 -2.27
CA TYR A 48 9.80 -8.98 -3.57
C TYR A 48 11.08 -9.82 -3.66
N ASP A 49 12.22 -9.23 -3.30
CA ASP A 49 13.53 -9.89 -3.42
C ASP A 49 13.65 -11.04 -2.41
N ALA A 50 13.16 -10.85 -1.17
CA ALA A 50 13.11 -11.93 -0.18
C ALA A 50 12.25 -13.13 -0.62
N LEU A 51 11.13 -12.89 -1.31
CA LEU A 51 10.31 -13.98 -1.87
C LEU A 51 11.02 -14.69 -3.03
N ALA A 52 11.70 -13.94 -3.89
CA ALA A 52 12.45 -14.50 -5.01
C ALA A 52 13.64 -15.36 -4.53
N GLU A 53 14.37 -14.92 -3.50
CA GLU A 53 15.46 -15.66 -2.87
C GLU A 53 14.99 -17.00 -2.26
N ARG A 54 13.74 -17.04 -1.79
CA ARG A 54 13.08 -18.26 -1.31
C ARG A 54 12.52 -19.15 -2.42
N GLY A 55 12.75 -18.82 -3.69
CA GLY A 55 12.35 -19.62 -4.84
C GLY A 55 10.88 -19.45 -5.26
N ILE A 56 10.18 -18.43 -4.75
CA ILE A 56 8.82 -18.11 -5.22
C ILE A 56 8.92 -17.46 -6.61
N ASP A 57 8.26 -18.05 -7.62
CA ASP A 57 8.17 -17.44 -8.95
C ASP A 57 7.28 -16.19 -8.92
N LEU A 58 7.86 -15.03 -9.22
CA LEU A 58 7.17 -13.73 -9.23
C LEU A 58 6.94 -13.19 -10.64
N LEU A 59 7.64 -13.73 -11.65
CA LEU A 59 7.70 -13.14 -12.98
C LEU A 59 6.33 -13.25 -13.67
N GLY A 60 5.82 -12.12 -14.15
CA GLY A 60 4.47 -12.06 -14.76
C GLY A 60 3.32 -12.31 -13.78
N ARG A 61 3.61 -12.57 -12.50
CA ARG A 61 2.60 -12.87 -11.48
C ARG A 61 2.26 -11.68 -10.59
N ILE A 62 3.11 -10.65 -10.53
CA ILE A 62 2.82 -9.41 -9.80
C ILE A 62 2.47 -8.28 -10.77
N GLY A 63 1.40 -7.55 -10.47
CA GLY A 63 1.02 -6.32 -11.15
C GLY A 63 0.69 -5.22 -10.15
N VAL A 64 1.13 -3.99 -10.43
CA VAL A 64 0.89 -2.82 -9.57
C VAL A 64 0.06 -1.80 -10.34
N SER A 65 -0.99 -1.26 -9.73
CA SER A 65 -1.80 -0.24 -10.38
C SER A 65 -0.98 1.00 -10.68
N GLU A 66 -1.01 1.45 -11.94
CA GLU A 66 -0.47 2.76 -12.35
C GLU A 66 -1.07 3.92 -11.54
N ARG A 67 -2.27 3.72 -10.99
CA ARG A 67 -3.02 4.71 -10.20
C ARG A 67 -2.76 4.60 -8.69
N ALA A 68 -2.01 3.60 -8.22
CA ALA A 68 -1.62 3.49 -6.80
C ALA A 68 -0.72 4.66 -6.42
N HIS A 69 -0.86 5.16 -5.19
CA HIS A 69 -0.06 6.27 -4.69
C HIS A 69 1.25 5.76 -4.10
N LEU A 70 2.31 6.56 -4.24
CA LEU A 70 3.63 6.26 -3.68
C LEU A 70 3.71 6.75 -2.23
N LEU A 71 4.09 5.83 -1.35
CA LEU A 71 4.52 6.14 0.00
C LEU A 71 6.04 6.36 -0.01
N LEU A 72 6.42 7.62 -0.14
CA LEU A 72 7.82 8.06 -0.10
C LEU A 72 8.34 8.31 1.32
N PRO A 73 9.68 8.33 1.54
CA PRO A 73 10.30 8.45 2.86
C PRO A 73 9.87 9.66 3.68
N TYR A 74 9.58 10.80 3.02
CA TYR A 74 9.08 11.98 3.71
C TYR A 74 7.70 11.77 4.35
N HIS A 75 6.87 10.84 3.85
CA HIS A 75 5.61 10.48 4.52
C HIS A 75 5.88 9.73 5.83
N LYS A 76 6.88 8.85 5.87
CA LYS A 76 7.31 8.15 7.10
C LYS A 76 7.83 9.16 8.14
N ALA A 77 8.58 10.16 7.67
CA ALA A 77 9.11 11.22 8.51
C ALA A 77 7.99 12.07 9.13
N LEU A 78 7.00 12.46 8.32
CA LEU A 78 5.82 13.19 8.79
C LEU A 78 5.02 12.40 9.83
N ASP A 79 4.79 11.11 9.57
CA ASP A 79 4.04 10.22 10.48
C ASP A 79 4.73 10.14 11.85
N ARG A 80 6.06 9.90 11.87
CA ARG A 80 6.86 9.93 13.10
C ARG A 80 6.79 11.28 13.81
N ALA A 81 6.98 12.37 13.08
CA ALA A 81 6.98 13.71 13.67
C ALA A 81 5.62 14.06 14.30
N PHE A 82 4.51 13.75 13.62
CA PHE A 82 3.17 14.00 14.17
C PHE A 82 2.88 13.15 15.41
N GLU A 83 3.24 11.86 15.39
CA GLU A 83 3.11 11.00 16.58
C GLU A 83 3.99 11.44 17.76
N ASP A 84 5.20 11.93 17.48
CA ASP A 84 6.12 12.37 18.54
C ASP A 84 5.71 13.72 19.15
N GLN A 85 5.04 14.58 18.37
CA GLN A 85 4.54 15.89 18.81
C GLN A 85 3.12 15.85 19.40
N ALA A 86 2.36 14.78 19.17
CA ALA A 86 0.97 14.68 19.62
C ALA A 86 0.86 14.53 21.14
N ALA A 87 -0.04 15.29 21.76
CA ALA A 87 -0.37 15.16 23.18
C ALA A 87 -1.06 13.83 23.48
N GLU A 88 -1.93 13.37 22.57
CA GLU A 88 -2.54 12.05 22.58
C GLU A 88 -2.13 11.33 21.30
N LYS A 89 -1.42 10.20 21.45
CA LYS A 89 -0.88 9.42 20.34
C LYS A 89 -1.95 8.48 19.79
N ILE A 90 -1.99 8.33 18.47
CA ILE A 90 -2.86 7.38 17.80
C ILE A 90 -2.28 5.95 17.92
N GLY A 91 -0.95 5.83 18.04
CA GLY A 91 -0.27 4.53 17.99
C GLY A 91 -0.07 4.06 16.56
N THR A 92 0.30 4.97 15.65
CA THR A 92 0.49 4.62 14.23
C THR A 92 1.63 3.62 14.08
N THR A 93 1.64 2.89 12.95
CA THR A 93 2.76 2.00 12.62
C THR A 93 4.04 2.76 12.25
N ARG A 94 4.00 4.11 12.22
CA ARG A 94 5.10 4.99 11.80
C ARG A 94 5.61 4.69 10.39
N ARG A 95 4.76 4.06 9.58
CA ARG A 95 5.04 3.64 8.20
C ARG A 95 4.66 4.69 7.16
N GLY A 96 4.10 5.83 7.54
CA GLY A 96 3.76 6.92 6.59
C GLY A 96 2.38 6.79 5.93
N ILE A 97 1.52 5.89 6.41
CA ILE A 97 0.22 5.58 5.79
C ILE A 97 -0.68 6.82 5.79
N GLY A 98 -0.84 7.46 6.96
CA GLY A 98 -1.68 8.65 7.11
C GLY A 98 -1.23 9.79 6.20
N PRO A 99 0.03 10.26 6.29
CA PRO A 99 0.53 11.32 5.42
C PRO A 99 0.44 11.00 3.92
N ALA A 100 0.59 9.72 3.51
CA ALA A 100 0.43 9.32 2.11
C ALA A 100 -1.04 9.45 1.63
N TYR A 101 -2.01 9.00 2.44
CA TYR A 101 -3.44 9.21 2.14
C TYR A 101 -3.84 10.69 2.23
N GLU A 102 -3.25 11.46 3.15
CA GLU A 102 -3.43 12.92 3.23
C GLU A 102 -2.95 13.60 1.94
N ALA A 103 -1.79 13.20 1.41
CA ALA A 103 -1.27 13.71 0.14
C ALA A 103 -2.16 13.32 -1.05
N LYS A 104 -2.72 12.10 -1.04
CA LYS A 104 -3.72 11.64 -2.03
C LYS A 104 -4.98 12.52 -2.00
N ALA A 105 -5.59 12.70 -0.82
CA ALA A 105 -6.77 13.52 -0.64
C ALA A 105 -6.51 15.00 -1.00
N GLY A 106 -5.33 15.50 -0.65
CA GLY A 106 -4.84 16.82 -1.02
C GLY A 106 -4.45 16.97 -2.49
N ARG A 107 -4.56 15.92 -3.31
CA ARG A 107 -4.21 15.90 -4.75
C ARG A 107 -2.75 16.29 -5.05
N ARG A 108 -1.88 16.10 -4.07
CA ARG A 108 -0.44 16.43 -4.12
C ARG A 108 0.46 15.19 -4.11
N GLY A 109 -0.10 14.02 -3.83
CA GLY A 109 0.62 12.75 -3.83
C GLY A 109 1.09 12.32 -5.22
N LEU A 110 2.21 11.61 -5.26
CA LEU A 110 2.74 10.97 -6.46
C LEU A 110 2.12 9.58 -6.62
N ARG A 111 1.94 9.15 -7.87
CA ARG A 111 1.44 7.82 -8.24
C ARG A 111 2.49 7.03 -8.99
N VAL A 112 2.28 5.73 -9.12
CA VAL A 112 3.17 4.83 -9.89
C VAL A 112 3.36 5.34 -11.32
N ALA A 113 2.30 5.82 -11.98
CA ALA A 113 2.40 6.41 -13.32
C ALA A 113 3.34 7.63 -13.40
N ASP A 114 3.49 8.39 -12.31
CA ASP A 114 4.32 9.60 -12.29
C ASP A 114 5.82 9.27 -12.34
N LEU A 115 6.23 8.03 -12.06
CA LEU A 115 7.63 7.59 -12.11
C LEU A 115 8.25 7.70 -13.52
N ARG A 116 7.41 7.74 -14.55
CA ARG A 116 7.83 7.92 -15.95
C ARG A 116 7.93 9.40 -16.36
N GLY A 117 7.79 10.33 -15.41
CA GLY A 117 7.60 11.76 -15.65
C GLY A 117 8.86 12.59 -15.90
N GLY A 118 10.07 12.02 -15.84
CA GLY A 118 11.33 12.75 -16.05
C GLY A 118 11.47 13.96 -15.13
N GLU A 119 11.78 15.13 -15.69
CA GLU A 119 11.93 16.40 -14.93
C GLU A 119 10.72 16.74 -14.05
N ARG A 120 9.50 16.44 -14.51
CA ARG A 120 8.28 16.70 -13.74
C ARG A 120 8.19 15.84 -12.48
N LEU A 121 8.74 14.63 -12.50
CA LEU A 121 8.82 13.79 -11.31
C LEU A 121 9.72 14.46 -10.27
N GLU A 122 10.90 14.93 -10.70
CA GLU A 122 11.88 15.58 -9.83
C GLU A 122 11.29 16.83 -9.15
N GLU A 123 10.64 17.70 -9.92
CA GLU A 123 9.95 18.88 -9.40
C GLU A 123 8.92 18.52 -8.32
N ARG A 124 8.01 17.58 -8.62
CA ARG A 124 6.96 17.18 -7.67
C ARG A 124 7.49 16.48 -6.42
N VAL A 125 8.57 15.71 -6.56
CA VAL A 125 9.28 15.11 -5.43
C VAL A 125 9.87 16.19 -4.54
N GLN A 126 10.54 17.17 -5.14
CA GLN A 126 11.17 18.28 -4.42
C GLN A 126 10.13 19.12 -3.68
N GLU A 127 9.01 19.47 -4.31
CA GLU A 127 7.89 20.13 -3.62
C GLU A 127 7.35 19.28 -2.45
N GLY A 128 7.27 17.97 -2.62
CA GLY A 128 6.83 17.03 -1.58
C GLY A 128 7.76 17.07 -0.36
N LEU A 129 9.06 17.07 -0.62
CA LEU A 129 10.11 17.14 0.39
C LEU A 129 10.12 18.49 1.12
N GLU A 130 9.99 19.60 0.40
CA GLU A 130 9.94 20.95 0.98
C GLU A 130 8.72 21.12 1.90
N ARG A 131 7.53 20.73 1.43
CA ARG A 131 6.32 20.71 2.27
C ARG A 131 6.49 19.85 3.52
N ALA A 132 7.18 18.72 3.40
CA ALA A 132 7.46 17.86 4.55
C ALA A 132 8.42 18.54 5.54
N ARG A 133 9.50 19.15 5.05
CA ARG A 133 10.49 19.90 5.85
C ARG A 133 9.86 21.05 6.62
N GLU A 134 8.96 21.80 6.00
CA GLU A 134 8.22 22.87 6.67
C GLU A 134 7.38 22.33 7.84
N ARG A 135 6.65 21.23 7.62
CA ARG A 135 5.77 20.65 8.64
C ARG A 135 6.53 19.99 9.80
N ILE A 136 7.74 19.49 9.58
CA ILE A 136 8.57 18.88 10.63
C ILE A 136 9.52 19.87 11.32
N GLY A 137 9.46 21.17 10.98
CA GLY A 137 10.32 22.20 11.59
C GLY A 137 11.78 22.17 11.13
N GLY A 138 12.05 21.69 9.91
CA GLY A 138 13.38 21.73 9.27
C GLY A 138 14.31 20.55 9.54
N GLY A 139 13.95 19.59 10.39
CA GLY A 139 14.76 18.40 10.64
C GLY A 139 14.50 17.28 9.62
N SER A 140 15.42 17.04 8.67
CA SER A 140 15.25 15.99 7.65
C SER A 140 16.47 15.09 7.41
N ASN A 141 17.35 14.93 8.39
CA ASN A 141 18.57 14.15 8.21
C ASN A 141 18.25 12.73 7.72
N GLY A 142 18.71 12.39 6.50
CA GLY A 142 18.61 11.06 5.90
C GLY A 142 17.45 10.85 4.91
N LEU A 143 16.52 11.80 4.76
CA LEU A 143 15.39 11.63 3.83
C LEU A 143 15.82 11.55 2.37
N GLU A 144 16.89 12.26 2.01
CA GLU A 144 17.37 12.37 0.64
C GLU A 144 17.96 11.06 0.12
N GLY A 145 18.58 10.27 1.02
CA GLY A 145 19.16 8.97 0.68
C GLY A 145 18.10 7.92 0.34
N ASP A 146 17.14 7.71 1.26
CA ASP A 146 16.03 6.78 1.04
C ASP A 146 15.16 7.20 -0.14
N LEU A 147 14.98 8.51 -0.34
CA LEU A 147 14.21 9.04 -1.45
C LEU A 147 14.89 8.72 -2.78
N ARG A 148 16.21 8.95 -2.87
CA ARG A 148 17.00 8.54 -4.04
C ARG A 148 16.89 7.04 -4.29
N GLY A 149 17.00 6.20 -3.25
CA GLY A 149 16.83 4.75 -3.37
C GLY A 149 15.44 4.36 -3.90
N SER A 150 14.38 5.01 -3.41
CA SER A 150 13.01 4.80 -3.89
C SER A 150 12.86 5.13 -5.38
N LEU A 151 13.46 6.24 -5.82
CA LEU A 151 13.41 6.68 -7.22
C LEU A 151 14.25 5.81 -8.15
N GLN A 152 15.38 5.29 -7.70
CA GLN A 152 16.22 4.35 -8.46
C GLN A 152 15.49 3.04 -8.78
N LEU A 153 14.54 2.62 -7.94
CA LEU A 153 13.68 1.47 -8.19
C LEU A 153 12.48 1.79 -9.10
N GLY A 154 12.36 3.03 -9.58
CA GLY A 154 11.24 3.51 -10.38
C GLY A 154 11.06 2.77 -11.70
N GLU A 155 12.16 2.45 -12.40
CA GLU A 155 12.11 1.65 -13.63
C GLU A 155 11.63 0.21 -13.37
N ARG A 156 12.15 -0.40 -12.29
CA ARG A 156 11.78 -1.75 -11.86
C ARG A 156 10.31 -1.83 -11.44
N LEU A 157 9.79 -0.79 -10.79
CA LEU A 157 8.37 -0.69 -10.47
C LEU A 157 7.51 -0.43 -11.72
N SER A 158 8.00 0.39 -12.64
CA SER A 158 7.32 0.72 -13.89
C SER A 158 7.12 -0.48 -14.80
N SER A 159 7.98 -1.51 -14.73
CA SER A 159 7.81 -2.76 -15.49
C SER A 159 6.74 -3.69 -14.90
N LEU A 160 6.39 -3.52 -13.63
CA LEU A 160 5.29 -4.23 -12.96
C LEU A 160 3.96 -3.48 -13.07
N ALA A 161 3.99 -2.24 -13.56
CA ALA A 161 2.82 -1.37 -13.58
C ALA A 161 1.81 -1.79 -14.67
N THR A 162 0.53 -1.82 -14.32
CA THR A 162 -0.59 -2.22 -15.20
C THR A 162 -1.86 -1.42 -14.88
N ASP A 163 -2.82 -1.39 -15.81
CA ASP A 163 -4.18 -0.95 -15.50
C ASP A 163 -4.92 -2.09 -14.78
N THR A 164 -4.77 -2.13 -13.46
CA THR A 164 -5.36 -3.19 -12.62
C THR A 164 -6.88 -3.25 -12.72
N GLY A 165 -7.56 -2.10 -12.88
CA GLY A 165 -9.02 -2.07 -12.98
C GLY A 165 -9.51 -2.69 -14.29
N PHE A 166 -8.82 -2.38 -15.39
CA PHE A 166 -9.06 -3.01 -16.69
C PHE A 166 -8.75 -4.51 -16.64
N GLU A 167 -7.56 -4.91 -16.14
CA GLU A 167 -7.14 -6.31 -16.05
C GLU A 167 -8.11 -7.15 -15.21
N LEU A 168 -8.58 -6.62 -14.07
CA LEU A 168 -9.58 -7.26 -13.22
C LEU A 168 -10.94 -7.37 -13.92
N THR A 169 -11.41 -6.30 -14.57
CA THR A 169 -12.70 -6.29 -15.27
C THR A 169 -12.72 -7.32 -16.39
N GLU A 170 -11.65 -7.40 -17.19
CA GLU A 170 -11.53 -8.40 -18.25
C GLU A 170 -11.43 -9.82 -17.69
N ALA A 171 -10.72 -10.03 -16.58
CA ALA A 171 -10.67 -11.31 -15.90
C ALA A 171 -12.07 -11.77 -15.43
N LEU A 172 -12.84 -10.88 -14.80
CA LEU A 172 -14.20 -11.17 -14.35
C LEU A 172 -15.14 -11.47 -15.53
N ARG A 173 -15.07 -10.69 -16.61
CA ARG A 173 -15.84 -10.94 -17.85
C ARG A 173 -15.50 -12.27 -18.51
N ALA A 174 -14.24 -12.69 -18.43
CA ALA A 174 -13.80 -14.00 -18.90
C ALA A 174 -14.17 -15.16 -17.95
N GLY A 175 -14.97 -14.91 -16.90
CA GLY A 175 -15.41 -15.90 -15.93
C GLY A 175 -14.31 -16.37 -14.98
N LYS A 176 -13.21 -15.62 -14.85
CA LYS A 176 -12.15 -15.95 -13.88
C LYS A 176 -12.59 -15.61 -12.46
N ARG A 177 -12.07 -16.37 -11.50
CA ARG A 177 -12.29 -16.12 -10.07
C ARG A 177 -11.26 -15.11 -9.57
N VAL A 178 -11.75 -14.09 -8.87
CA VAL A 178 -10.96 -13.05 -8.21
C VAL A 178 -11.22 -13.10 -6.71
N LEU A 179 -10.16 -13.02 -5.92
CA LEU A 179 -10.24 -12.86 -4.47
C LEU A 179 -9.66 -11.48 -4.11
N LEU A 180 -10.46 -10.66 -3.44
CA LEU A 180 -10.01 -9.37 -2.92
C LEU A 180 -9.56 -9.55 -1.47
N GLU A 181 -8.26 -9.36 -1.24
CA GLU A 181 -7.66 -9.46 0.08
C GLU A 181 -7.82 -8.13 0.83
N GLY A 182 -8.60 -8.17 1.91
CA GLY A 182 -8.72 -7.03 2.83
C GLY A 182 -7.47 -6.87 3.69
N ALA A 183 -7.19 -5.64 4.10
CA ALA A 183 -6.18 -5.35 5.12
C ALA A 183 -6.86 -4.70 6.33
N GLN A 184 -6.32 -4.97 7.52
CA GLN A 184 -6.88 -4.53 8.80
C GLN A 184 -8.31 -5.08 9.03
N GLY A 185 -9.06 -4.50 9.98
CA GLY A 185 -10.43 -4.88 10.30
C GLY A 185 -11.39 -3.68 10.28
N THR A 186 -12.69 -3.95 10.16
CA THR A 186 -13.75 -2.94 10.05
C THR A 186 -13.78 -1.93 11.20
N ALA A 187 -13.41 -2.33 12.42
CA ALA A 187 -13.33 -1.42 13.58
C ALA A 187 -12.19 -0.38 13.47
N LEU A 188 -11.27 -0.56 12.51
CA LEU A 188 -10.21 0.40 12.17
C LEU A 188 -10.52 1.19 10.89
N ASP A 189 -11.73 1.06 10.32
CA ASP A 189 -12.15 1.84 9.16
C ASP A 189 -12.11 3.34 9.46
N LEU A 190 -11.69 4.16 8.50
CA LEU A 190 -11.58 5.61 8.66
C LEU A 190 -12.92 6.28 9.05
N ASP A 191 -14.04 5.80 8.49
CA ASP A 191 -15.36 6.39 8.68
C ASP A 191 -16.18 5.65 9.74
N HIS A 192 -16.04 4.32 9.80
CA HIS A 192 -16.90 3.47 10.62
C HIS A 192 -16.20 2.87 11.86
N GLY A 193 -14.90 3.13 12.02
CA GLY A 193 -14.11 2.66 13.14
C GLY A 193 -14.17 3.57 14.38
N THR A 194 -13.34 3.28 15.37
CA THR A 194 -13.23 4.07 16.61
C THR A 194 -12.37 5.32 16.44
N TYR A 195 -12.80 6.26 15.60
CA TYR A 195 -12.06 7.51 15.32
C TYR A 195 -11.73 8.29 16.62
N PRO A 196 -10.52 8.85 16.79
CA PRO A 196 -9.43 8.97 15.80
C PRO A 196 -8.50 7.74 15.70
N PHE A 197 -8.72 6.71 16.51
CA PHE A 197 -7.85 5.53 16.62
C PHE A 197 -8.17 4.48 15.54
N VAL A 198 -7.99 4.87 14.28
CA VAL A 198 -8.33 4.13 13.06
C VAL A 198 -7.18 4.21 12.04
N THR A 199 -7.23 3.41 10.97
CA THR A 199 -6.33 3.62 9.83
C THR A 199 -6.87 4.73 8.92
N SER A 200 -6.04 5.23 8.01
CA SER A 200 -6.41 6.30 7.06
C SER A 200 -7.05 5.78 5.76
N SER A 201 -7.62 4.57 5.79
CA SER A 201 -8.22 3.89 4.64
C SER A 201 -9.55 3.24 5.02
N ASN A 202 -10.43 3.06 4.05
CA ASN A 202 -11.64 2.27 4.24
C ASN A 202 -11.30 0.77 4.23
N THR A 203 -11.57 0.10 5.34
CA THR A 203 -11.32 -1.34 5.57
C THR A 203 -12.58 -2.18 5.41
N THR A 204 -13.73 -1.53 5.23
CA THR A 204 -15.01 -2.20 4.92
C THR A 204 -15.03 -2.77 3.51
N ALA A 205 -15.98 -3.68 3.23
CA ALA A 205 -16.12 -4.32 1.92
C ALA A 205 -16.38 -3.33 0.76
N SER A 206 -17.01 -2.18 1.03
CA SER A 206 -17.19 -1.13 0.03
C SER A 206 -15.86 -0.52 -0.44
N GLY A 207 -14.85 -0.50 0.45
CA GLY A 207 -13.49 -0.10 0.14
C GLY A 207 -12.84 -1.00 -0.93
N ALA A 208 -13.21 -2.27 -1.02
CA ALA A 208 -12.64 -3.21 -1.97
C ALA A 208 -12.89 -2.78 -3.42
N GLY A 209 -14.14 -2.44 -3.77
CA GLY A 209 -14.51 -2.00 -5.12
C GLY A 209 -13.78 -0.73 -5.55
N THR A 210 -13.78 0.30 -4.69
CA THR A 210 -13.07 1.57 -4.96
C THR A 210 -11.56 1.40 -5.03
N GLY A 211 -11.02 0.44 -4.26
CA GLY A 211 -9.59 0.16 -4.17
C GLY A 211 -9.03 -0.62 -5.36
N VAL A 212 -9.87 -1.25 -6.18
CA VAL A 212 -9.42 -2.01 -7.36
C VAL A 212 -10.09 -1.58 -8.67
N GLY A 213 -11.08 -0.69 -8.61
CA GLY A 213 -11.73 -0.12 -9.79
C GLY A 213 -12.89 -0.96 -10.35
N ILE A 214 -13.57 -1.75 -9.50
CA ILE A 214 -14.78 -2.49 -9.88
C ILE A 214 -16.02 -1.92 -9.20
N GLY A 215 -17.15 -2.02 -9.89
CA GLY A 215 -18.46 -1.64 -9.37
C GLY A 215 -18.99 -2.63 -8.32
N PRO A 216 -19.86 -2.16 -7.41
CA PRO A 216 -20.38 -3.00 -6.31
C PRO A 216 -21.18 -4.22 -6.80
N THR A 217 -21.78 -4.16 -7.98
CA THR A 217 -22.51 -5.27 -8.60
C THR A 217 -21.61 -6.41 -9.10
N MET A 218 -20.29 -6.23 -9.06
CA MET A 218 -19.31 -7.26 -9.42
C MET A 218 -18.75 -8.02 -8.20
N ILE A 219 -19.26 -7.75 -6.99
CA ILE A 219 -18.87 -8.46 -5.76
C ILE A 219 -19.95 -9.50 -5.45
N ASP A 220 -19.62 -10.78 -5.64
CA ASP A 220 -20.56 -11.89 -5.44
C ASP A 220 -20.78 -12.23 -3.96
N SER A 221 -19.71 -12.16 -3.15
CA SER A 221 -19.76 -12.54 -1.73
C SER A 221 -18.69 -11.84 -0.91
N VAL A 222 -18.94 -11.72 0.40
CA VAL A 222 -18.02 -11.14 1.38
C VAL A 222 -17.89 -12.11 2.55
N VAL A 223 -16.66 -12.51 2.86
CA VAL A 223 -16.35 -13.38 4.01
C VAL A 223 -15.78 -12.53 5.14
N GLY A 224 -16.49 -12.47 6.27
CA GLY A 224 -16.03 -11.80 7.48
C GLY A 224 -15.14 -12.72 8.31
N VAL A 225 -13.89 -12.31 8.56
CA VAL A 225 -12.97 -13.04 9.44
C VAL A 225 -13.12 -12.49 10.86
N VAL A 226 -13.62 -13.31 11.77
CA VAL A 226 -13.81 -12.96 13.18
C VAL A 226 -12.99 -13.90 14.05
N LYS A 227 -12.14 -13.34 14.91
CA LYS A 227 -11.41 -14.12 15.91
C LYS A 227 -12.33 -14.47 17.08
N ALA A 228 -12.13 -15.63 17.69
CA ALA A 228 -12.90 -16.09 18.85
C ALA A 228 -12.82 -15.14 20.08
N TYR A 229 -11.86 -14.22 20.09
CA TYR A 229 -11.68 -13.17 21.08
C TYR A 229 -11.21 -11.88 20.41
N THR A 230 -11.44 -10.73 21.04
CA THR A 230 -11.04 -9.42 20.51
C THR A 230 -9.60 -9.08 20.89
N THR A 231 -8.85 -8.49 19.96
CA THR A 231 -7.56 -7.86 20.23
C THR A 231 -7.47 -6.52 19.55
N ARG A 232 -6.70 -5.61 20.12
CA ARG A 232 -6.39 -4.29 19.57
C ARG A 232 -4.90 -4.02 19.73
N VAL A 233 -4.30 -3.42 18.70
CA VAL A 233 -2.91 -2.95 18.70
C VAL A 233 -2.97 -1.47 18.33
N GLY A 234 -2.30 -0.63 19.12
CA GLY A 234 -2.51 0.83 19.11
C GLY A 234 -3.06 1.28 20.45
#